data_AF-T1EN90-F1
#
_entry.id   AF-T1EN90-F1
#
_cell.length_a   1.000
_cell.length_b   1.000
_cell.length_c   1.000
_cell.angle_alpha   90.00
_cell.angle_beta   90.00
_cell.angle_gamma   90.00
#
_symmetry.space_group_name_H-M   'P 1'
#
loop_
_entity.id
_entity.type
_entity.pdbx_description
1 polymer ?
#
loop_
_entity_poly.entity_id
_entity_poly.type
_entity_poly.pdbx_seq_one_letter_code
_entity_poly.pdbx_strand_id
1 'polypeptide(L)'
;MTLRIKQLAPEQWCKVAKTFGIIKLFHIQPMFGCLQPGQSEVVTFTFYGYPHVTSNLKAICSVEGGPDYELVLKGEADVVVYEFDTKLLNYGIVHYFELAEGQIVLRNKSKLTLDFIVHNCIDNLYACVLERLLTTLTLIPYYSNFYEVSYVGLG
;
A
#
# COMPACT_ATOMS: atom_id res chain seq x y z
N MET A 1 23.83 -13.55 -28.51
CA MET A 1 23.59 -14.55 -27.46
C MET A 1 22.09 -14.54 -27.16
N THR A 2 21.40 -15.67 -27.27
CA THR A 2 19.94 -15.74 -27.12
C THR A 2 19.57 -15.89 -25.64
N LEU A 3 18.68 -15.02 -25.15
CA LEU A 3 18.16 -15.00 -23.79
C LEU A 3 16.73 -15.54 -23.79
N ARG A 4 16.39 -16.42 -22.84
CA ARG A 4 15.06 -17.00 -22.67
C ARG A 4 14.67 -17.02 -21.21
N ILE A 5 13.54 -16.41 -20.89
CA ILE A 5 12.95 -16.44 -19.55
C ILE A 5 11.84 -17.48 -19.52
N LYS A 6 11.87 -18.36 -18.51
CA LYS A 6 10.82 -19.33 -18.21
C LYS A 6 10.28 -19.04 -16.81
N GLN A 7 8.97 -18.88 -16.70
CA GLN A 7 8.30 -18.84 -15.42
C GLN A 7 8.10 -20.26 -14.90
N LEU A 8 8.62 -20.56 -13.71
CA LEU A 8 8.30 -21.80 -13.00
C LEU A 8 7.12 -21.52 -12.08
N ALA A 9 6.02 -22.24 -12.29
CA ALA A 9 4.93 -22.25 -11.33
C ALA A 9 5.44 -22.82 -9.99
N PRO A 10 5.27 -22.14 -8.85
CA PRO A 10 5.53 -22.74 -7.56
C PRO A 10 4.57 -23.92 -7.36
N GLU A 11 5.08 -25.00 -6.77
CA GLU A 11 4.32 -26.21 -6.39
C GLU A 11 3.07 -25.90 -5.55
N GLN A 12 2.98 -24.70 -4.96
CA GLN A 12 1.88 -24.21 -4.12
C GLN A 12 0.73 -23.54 -4.88
N TRP A 13 0.76 -23.44 -6.22
CA TRP A 13 -0.39 -22.97 -7.03
C TRP A 13 -1.69 -23.75 -6.75
N CYS A 14 -1.59 -24.96 -6.18
CA CYS A 14 -2.74 -25.81 -5.84
C CYS A 14 -3.69 -25.26 -4.75
N LYS A 15 -3.32 -24.24 -3.95
CA LYS A 15 -4.25 -23.66 -2.94
C LYS A 15 -4.96 -22.37 -3.38
N VAL A 16 -4.35 -21.57 -4.25
CA VAL A 16 -4.91 -20.26 -4.66
C VAL A 16 -5.58 -20.34 -6.04
N ALA A 17 -5.16 -21.25 -6.92
CA ALA A 17 -5.70 -21.38 -8.27
C ALA A 17 -7.08 -22.07 -8.34
N LYS A 18 -7.67 -22.49 -7.21
CA LYS A 18 -8.89 -23.30 -7.23
C LYS A 18 -10.20 -22.49 -7.32
N THR A 19 -10.16 -21.16 -7.20
CA THR A 19 -11.39 -20.35 -7.14
C THR A 19 -11.49 -19.24 -8.20
N PHE A 20 -10.41 -18.87 -8.89
CA PHE A 20 -10.49 -17.93 -10.01
C PHE A 20 -9.64 -18.46 -11.17
N GLY A 21 -10.29 -18.87 -12.25
CA GLY A 21 -9.64 -19.42 -13.44
C GLY A 21 -8.41 -18.62 -13.85
N ILE A 22 -7.23 -19.21 -13.66
CA ILE A 22 -5.92 -18.79 -14.17
C ILE A 22 -5.70 -17.25 -14.12
N ILE A 23 -5.78 -16.65 -12.93
CA ILE A 23 -5.30 -15.27 -12.76
C ILE A 23 -3.77 -15.27 -12.86
N LYS A 24 -3.21 -14.58 -13.87
CA LYS A 24 -1.77 -14.32 -13.96
C LYS A 24 -1.40 -13.15 -13.05
N LEU A 25 -0.86 -13.46 -11.87
CA LEU A 25 -0.39 -12.45 -10.91
C LEU A 25 0.90 -11.76 -11.33
N PHE A 26 1.71 -12.42 -12.16
CA PHE A 26 2.96 -11.88 -12.68
C PHE A 26 2.99 -11.91 -14.20
N HIS A 27 3.56 -10.86 -14.77
CA HIS A 27 3.79 -10.71 -16.20
C HIS A 27 5.22 -10.25 -16.43
N ILE A 28 5.91 -10.86 -17.41
CA ILE A 28 7.34 -10.65 -17.67
C ILE A 28 7.51 -10.35 -19.16
N GLN A 29 8.18 -9.24 -19.49
CA GLN A 29 8.43 -8.87 -20.89
C GLN A 29 9.78 -8.13 -21.07
N PRO A 30 10.51 -8.42 -22.16
CA PRO A 30 10.28 -9.52 -23.10
C PRO A 30 10.67 -10.87 -22.48
N MET A 31 10.01 -11.95 -22.90
CA MET A 31 10.34 -13.32 -22.44
C MET A 31 11.54 -13.92 -23.19
N PHE A 32 11.92 -13.31 -24.31
CA PHE A 32 12.98 -13.75 -25.20
C PHE A 32 13.67 -12.53 -25.80
N GLY A 33 14.99 -12.60 -25.97
CA GLY A 33 15.77 -11.51 -26.53
C GLY A 33 17.10 -12.00 -27.09
N CYS A 34 17.83 -11.12 -27.78
CA CYS A 34 19.18 -11.40 -28.26
C CYS A 34 20.08 -10.21 -27.96
N LEU A 35 21.15 -10.47 -27.21
CA LEU A 35 22.15 -9.47 -26.87
C LEU A 35 23.39 -9.65 -27.75
N GLN A 36 23.83 -8.53 -28.34
CA GLN A 36 25.17 -8.42 -28.92
C GLN A 36 26.23 -8.14 -27.81
N PRO A 37 27.52 -8.38 -28.08
CA PRO A 37 28.58 -8.05 -27.13
C PRO A 37 28.50 -6.58 -26.68
N GLY A 38 28.47 -6.34 -25.36
CA GLY A 38 28.36 -5.00 -24.77
C GLY A 38 26.95 -4.41 -24.76
N GLN A 39 25.96 -5.08 -25.34
CA GLN A 39 24.56 -4.65 -25.31
C GLN A 39 23.90 -5.02 -23.98
N SER A 40 22.92 -4.23 -23.57
CA SER A 40 22.02 -4.53 -22.46
C SER A 40 20.56 -4.43 -22.92
N GLU A 41 19.69 -5.22 -22.31
CA GLU A 41 18.25 -5.23 -22.56
C GLU A 41 17.53 -5.18 -21.22
N VAL A 42 16.48 -4.36 -21.15
CA VAL A 42 15.67 -4.20 -19.94
C VAL A 42 14.52 -5.19 -19.96
N VAL A 43 14.39 -5.98 -18.90
CA VAL A 43 13.25 -6.88 -18.69
C VAL A 43 12.35 -6.27 -17.63
N THR A 44 11.08 -6.09 -17.97
CA THR A 44 10.04 -5.58 -17.07
C THR A 44 9.27 -6.73 -16.43
N PHE A 45 9.14 -6.66 -15.11
CA PHE A 45 8.33 -7.57 -14.30
C PHE A 45 7.15 -6.78 -13.72
N THR A 46 5.93 -7.24 -13.95
CA THR A 46 4.70 -6.60 -13.48
C THR A 46 3.95 -7.55 -12.55
N PHE A 47 3.57 -7.05 -11.37
CA PHE A 47 2.71 -7.76 -10.42
C PHE A 47 1.31 -7.15 -10.43
N TYR A 48 0.27 -7.98 -10.59
CA TYR A 48 -1.12 -7.57 -10.49
C TYR A 48 -1.63 -7.91 -9.08
N GLY A 49 -1.64 -6.90 -8.21
CA GLY A 49 -2.14 -7.03 -6.84
C GLY A 49 -3.67 -7.04 -6.79
N TYR A 50 -4.25 -8.18 -6.45
CA TYR A 50 -5.67 -8.31 -6.14
C TYR A 50 -5.88 -8.33 -4.62
N PRO A 51 -7.10 -8.00 -4.12
CA PRO A 51 -7.43 -8.11 -2.70
C PRO A 51 -7.03 -9.46 -2.10
N HIS A 52 -6.35 -9.42 -0.95
CA HIS A 52 -5.96 -10.58 -0.16
C HIS A 52 -5.05 -11.59 -0.91
N VAL A 53 -4.17 -11.12 -1.79
CA VAL A 53 -3.23 -11.97 -2.53
C VAL A 53 -1.82 -11.84 -1.97
N THR A 54 -1.22 -12.99 -1.66
CA THR A 54 0.22 -13.14 -1.43
C THR A 54 0.75 -14.15 -2.44
N SER A 55 1.83 -13.81 -3.15
CA SER A 55 2.42 -14.68 -4.17
C SER A 55 3.93 -14.72 -4.05
N ASN A 56 4.47 -15.92 -4.26
CA ASN A 56 5.90 -16.20 -4.34
C ASN A 56 6.14 -17.11 -5.55
N LEU A 57 6.89 -16.63 -6.53
CA LEU A 57 7.08 -17.27 -7.83
C LEU A 57 8.56 -17.31 -8.17
N LYS A 58 9.01 -18.38 -8.82
CA LYS A 58 10.37 -18.53 -9.32
C LYS A 58 10.39 -18.35 -10.85
N ALA A 59 11.27 -17.50 -11.35
CA ALA A 59 11.55 -17.36 -12.77
C ALA A 59 12.99 -17.78 -13.05
N ILE A 60 13.23 -18.44 -14.18
CA ILE A 60 14.56 -18.82 -14.63
C ILE A 60 14.87 -18.05 -15.91
N CYS A 61 16.01 -17.38 -15.91
CA CYS A 61 16.59 -16.72 -17.06
C CYS A 61 17.72 -17.60 -17.60
N SER A 62 17.46 -18.25 -18.74
CA SER A 62 18.40 -19.11 -19.43
C SER A 62 19.09 -18.35 -20.54
N VAL A 63 20.40 -18.53 -20.66
CA VAL A 63 21.17 -17.98 -21.76
C VAL A 63 21.78 -19.11 -22.58
N GLU A 64 21.62 -19.05 -23.89
CA GLU A 64 22.16 -20.08 -24.78
C GLU A 64 23.70 -20.11 -24.70
N GLY A 65 24.26 -21.26 -24.33
CA GLY A 65 25.70 -21.44 -24.10
C GLY A 65 26.22 -20.84 -22.78
N GLY A 66 25.33 -20.31 -21.94
CA GLY A 66 25.64 -19.75 -20.62
C GLY A 66 24.92 -20.47 -19.47
N PRO A 67 25.10 -20.03 -18.22
CA PRO A 67 24.41 -20.58 -17.06
C PRO A 67 22.95 -20.09 -16.99
N ASP A 68 22.14 -20.85 -16.27
CA ASP A 68 20.79 -20.44 -15.87
C ASP A 68 20.85 -19.57 -14.60
N TYR A 69 20.08 -18.48 -14.60
CA TYR A 69 19.92 -17.60 -13.45
C TYR A 69 18.52 -17.70 -12.87
N GLU A 70 18.44 -17.83 -11.55
CA GLU A 70 17.18 -17.89 -10.83
C GLU A 70 16.78 -16.54 -10.26
N LEU A 71 15.50 -16.20 -10.40
CA LEU A 71 14.88 -15.00 -9.86
C LEU A 71 13.66 -15.40 -9.01
N VAL A 72 13.56 -14.83 -7.81
CA VAL A 72 12.40 -15.03 -6.93
C VAL A 72 11.56 -13.76 -6.93
N LEU A 73 10.33 -13.85 -7.43
CA LEU A 73 9.35 -12.77 -7.47
C LEU A 73 8.38 -12.92 -6.31
N LYS A 74 8.33 -11.91 -5.44
CA LYS A 74 7.38 -11.84 -4.32
C LYS A 74 6.48 -10.63 -4.49
N GLY A 75 5.19 -10.82 -4.26
CA GLY A 75 4.19 -9.76 -4.33
C GLY A 75 3.09 -10.01 -3.32
N GLU A 76 2.68 -8.97 -2.61
CA GLU A 76 1.57 -9.01 -1.67
C GLU A 76 0.68 -7.79 -1.90
N ALA A 77 -0.63 -8.01 -1.87
CA ALA A 77 -1.65 -6.99 -1.99
C ALA A 77 -2.82 -7.34 -1.05
N ASP A 78 -3.32 -6.33 -0.37
CA ASP A 78 -4.44 -6.45 0.57
C ASP A 78 -5.38 -5.24 0.44
N VAL A 79 -6.52 -5.30 1.10
CA VAL A 79 -7.46 -4.18 1.19
C VAL A 79 -7.09 -3.30 2.37
N VAL A 80 -7.05 -1.99 2.16
CA VAL A 80 -6.91 -1.01 3.23
C VAL A 80 -8.23 -0.95 4.01
N VAL A 81 -8.15 -1.16 5.32
CA VAL A 81 -9.29 -1.17 6.24
C VAL A 81 -8.89 -0.35 7.46
N TYR A 82 -9.70 0.63 7.79
CA TYR A 82 -9.48 1.51 8.94
C TYR A 82 -10.80 1.84 9.65
N GLU A 83 -10.69 2.28 10.90
CA GLU A 83 -11.83 2.55 11.77
C GLU A 83 -11.54 3.77 12.64
N PHE A 84 -12.52 4.66 12.74
CA PHE A 84 -12.54 5.72 13.76
C PHE A 84 -13.36 5.25 14.96
N ASP A 85 -12.93 5.59 16.17
CA ASP A 85 -13.69 5.36 17.40
C ASP A 85 -14.95 6.23 17.51
N THR A 86 -14.88 7.47 17.02
CA THR A 86 -16.00 8.38 16.89
C THR A 86 -15.95 9.14 15.56
N LYS A 87 -17.12 9.52 15.07
CA LYS A 87 -17.28 10.42 13.91
C LYS A 87 -17.82 11.79 14.31
N LEU A 88 -18.09 11.99 15.60
CA LEU A 88 -18.65 13.21 16.15
C LEU A 88 -17.88 13.56 17.43
N LEU A 89 -17.22 14.72 17.40
CA LEU A 89 -16.70 15.37 18.59
C LEU A 89 -17.71 16.43 19.03
N ASN A 90 -18.29 16.26 20.21
CA ASN A 90 -19.20 17.24 20.79
C ASN A 90 -18.52 17.95 21.96
N TYR A 91 -18.13 19.20 21.74
CA TYR A 91 -17.50 20.06 22.73
C TYR A 91 -18.50 20.75 23.66
N GLY A 92 -19.81 20.60 23.39
CA GLY A 92 -20.87 21.28 24.13
C GLY A 92 -20.85 22.80 23.93
N ILE A 93 -21.16 23.53 25.00
CA ILE A 93 -21.10 25.00 25.02
C ILE A 93 -19.69 25.39 25.46
N VAL A 94 -18.98 26.09 24.58
CA VAL A 94 -17.63 26.62 24.83
C VAL A 94 -17.73 28.14 24.91
N HIS A 95 -17.17 28.77 25.93
CA HIS A 95 -17.20 30.23 26.02
C HIS A 95 -16.24 30.87 25.02
N TYR A 96 -16.45 32.16 24.74
CA TYR A 96 -15.60 32.92 23.84
C TYR A 96 -14.15 32.95 24.36
N PHE A 97 -13.19 32.76 23.47
CA PHE A 97 -11.75 32.61 23.77
C PHE A 97 -11.35 31.40 24.63
N GLU A 98 -12.26 30.46 24.90
CA GLU A 98 -11.89 29.19 25.52
C GLU A 98 -11.45 28.17 24.48
N LEU A 99 -10.43 27.39 24.86
CA LEU A 99 -9.95 26.23 24.12
C LEU A 99 -10.73 25.01 24.59
N ALA A 100 -11.31 24.28 23.65
CA ALA A 100 -11.91 22.97 23.89
C ALA A 100 -11.11 21.91 23.13
N GLU A 101 -10.71 20.86 23.85
CA GLU A 101 -9.89 19.78 23.32
C GLU A 101 -10.69 18.47 23.26
N GLY A 102 -10.51 17.76 22.16
CA GLY A 102 -11.17 16.49 21.89
C GLY A 102 -10.15 15.51 21.31
N GLN A 103 -10.44 14.22 21.42
CA GLN A 103 -9.56 13.18 20.90
C GLN A 103 -10.35 12.25 19.98
N ILE A 104 -9.74 11.89 18.86
CA ILE A 104 -10.19 10.80 17.99
C ILE A 104 -9.10 9.75 17.87
N VAL A 105 -9.52 8.50 17.73
CA VAL A 105 -8.63 7.36 17.49
C VAL A 105 -8.87 6.83 16.09
N LEU A 106 -7.83 6.90 15.26
CA LEU A 106 -7.80 6.20 13.98
C LEU A 106 -7.06 4.87 14.17
N ARG A 107 -7.72 3.77 13.80
CA ARG A 107 -7.20 2.41 13.87
C ARG A 107 -7.00 1.87 12.46
N ASN A 108 -5.80 1.40 12.16
CA ASN A 108 -5.54 0.61 10.97
C ASN A 108 -5.86 -0.86 11.29
N LYS A 109 -6.80 -1.46 10.56
CA LYS A 109 -7.20 -2.86 10.69
C LYS A 109 -6.64 -3.73 9.56
N SER A 110 -5.89 -3.14 8.63
CA SER A 110 -5.29 -3.83 7.49
C SER A 110 -3.84 -4.23 7.75
N LYS A 111 -3.33 -5.07 6.85
CA LYS A 111 -1.91 -5.45 6.76
C LYS A 111 -1.05 -4.41 6.05
N LEU A 112 -1.67 -3.38 5.46
CA LEU A 112 -0.99 -2.35 4.70
C LEU A 112 -0.81 -1.09 5.54
N THR A 113 0.29 -0.38 5.32
CA THR A 113 0.46 0.97 5.87
C THR A 113 -0.56 1.91 5.22
N LEU A 114 -1.20 2.74 6.05
CA LEU A 114 -2.13 3.76 5.61
C LEU A 114 -1.43 5.12 5.64
N ASP A 115 -1.26 5.73 4.47
CA ASP A 115 -0.82 7.11 4.33
C ASP A 115 -2.04 8.01 4.16
N PHE A 116 -2.16 9.05 4.99
CA PHE A 116 -3.30 9.96 4.94
C PHE A 116 -2.92 11.38 5.30
N ILE A 117 -3.77 12.33 4.89
CA ILE A 117 -3.62 13.75 5.16
C ILE A 117 -4.85 14.21 5.92
N VAL A 118 -4.63 15.08 6.90
CA VAL A 118 -5.69 15.72 7.66
C VAL A 118 -5.93 17.10 7.06
N HIS A 119 -7.17 17.35 6.63
CA HIS A 119 -7.58 18.65 6.14
C HIS A 119 -8.27 19.43 7.25
N ASN A 120 -7.76 20.62 7.56
CA ASN A 120 -8.48 21.58 8.40
C ASN A 120 -9.60 22.20 7.56
N CYS A 121 -10.84 22.12 8.03
CA CYS A 121 -11.88 23.02 7.56
C CYS A 121 -11.83 24.29 8.42
N ILE A 122 -11.52 25.42 7.79
CA ILE A 122 -11.72 26.74 8.36
C ILE A 122 -12.99 27.26 7.70
N ASP A 123 -14.12 27.13 8.37
CA ASP A 123 -15.29 27.91 8.02
C ASP A 123 -15.17 29.26 8.72
N ASN A 124 -15.56 30.35 8.04
CA ASN A 124 -15.28 31.77 8.38
C ASN A 124 -15.73 32.28 9.77
N LEU A 125 -16.13 31.39 10.68
CA LEU A 125 -16.56 31.67 12.06
C LEU A 125 -15.83 30.80 13.12
N TYR A 126 -15.02 29.81 12.73
CA TYR A 126 -14.41 28.85 13.66
C TYR A 126 -13.00 28.45 13.24
N ALA A 127 -12.04 28.46 14.17
CA ALA A 127 -10.72 27.90 13.95
C ALA A 127 -10.66 26.50 14.58
N CYS A 128 -10.78 25.46 13.75
CA CYS A 128 -10.37 24.10 14.11
C CYS A 128 -8.86 24.00 13.88
N VAL A 129 -8.09 23.92 14.96
CA VAL A 129 -6.63 23.75 14.88
C VAL A 129 -6.32 22.32 15.27
N LEU A 130 -6.04 21.49 14.28
CA LEU A 130 -5.33 20.23 14.52
C LEU A 130 -3.85 20.62 14.68
N GLU A 131 -3.32 20.56 15.91
CA GLU A 131 -1.93 20.97 16.21
C GLU A 131 -0.87 20.14 15.45
N ARG A 132 -1.26 19.03 14.84
CA ARG A 132 -0.41 18.27 13.91
C ARG A 132 -0.50 18.85 12.50
N LEU A 133 0.25 19.94 12.33
CA LEU A 133 0.77 20.52 11.09
C LEU A 133 0.71 19.55 9.89
N LEU A 134 -0.05 19.92 8.86
CA LEU A 134 0.11 19.65 7.40
C LEU A 134 1.19 18.63 6.98
N THR A 135 1.18 17.43 7.56
CA THR A 135 2.16 16.38 7.29
C THR A 135 1.38 15.14 6.89
N THR A 136 1.85 14.48 5.83
CA THR A 136 1.39 13.14 5.51
C THR A 136 1.67 12.26 6.73
N LEU A 137 0.62 11.72 7.32
CA LEU A 137 0.71 10.83 8.47
C LEU A 137 0.69 9.40 7.97
N THR A 138 1.50 8.56 8.61
CA THR A 138 1.58 7.14 8.32
C THR A 138 1.05 6.35 9.51
N LEU A 139 0.12 5.43 9.26
CA LEU A 139 -0.41 4.52 10.27
C LEU A 139 -0.05 3.08 9.88
N ILE A 140 0.90 2.52 10.62
CA ILE A 140 1.40 1.17 10.37
C ILE A 140 0.30 0.11 10.58
N PRO A 141 0.44 -1.09 9.99
CA PRO A 141 -0.54 -2.17 10.11
C PRO A 141 -0.92 -2.50 11.55
N TYR A 142 -2.21 -2.76 11.76
CA TYR A 142 -2.78 -3.16 13.07
C TYR A 142 -2.57 -2.18 14.23
N TYR A 143 -2.16 -0.94 13.94
CA TYR A 143 -1.87 0.07 14.96
C TYR A 143 -2.99 1.08 15.11
N SER A 144 -3.05 1.73 16.27
CA SER A 144 -3.99 2.81 16.58
C SER A 144 -3.22 4.04 17.01
N ASN A 145 -3.59 5.21 16.47
CA ASN A 145 -3.05 6.48 16.90
C ASN A 145 -4.17 7.38 17.43
N PHE A 146 -3.82 8.21 18.40
CA PHE A 146 -4.68 9.26 18.94
C PHE A 146 -4.34 10.58 18.25
N TYR A 147 -5.37 11.33 17.90
CA TYR A 147 -5.26 12.65 17.30
C TYR A 147 -6.05 13.62 18.16
N GLU A 148 -5.35 14.63 18.68
CA GLU A 148 -5.95 15.73 19.42
C GLU A 148 -6.51 16.76 18.44
N VAL A 149 -7.74 17.17 18.70
CA VAL A 149 -8.52 18.10 17.91
C VAL A 149 -8.93 19.25 18.81
N SER A 150 -8.40 20.43 18.50
CA SER A 150 -8.63 21.62 19.31
C SER A 150 -9.55 22.60 18.58
N TYR A 151 -10.52 23.12 19.33
CA TYR A 151 -11.51 24.08 18.88
C TYR A 151 -11.40 25.35 19.72
N VAL A 152 -11.35 26.51 19.06
CA VAL A 152 -11.44 27.82 19.73
C VAL A 152 -12.69 28.53 19.23
N GLY A 153 -13.58 28.87 20.16
CA GLY A 153 -14.78 29.65 19.86
C GLY A 153 -14.42 31.08 19.47
N LEU A 154 -14.63 31.43 18.20
CA LEU A 154 -14.56 32.80 17.71
C LEU A 154 -16.02 33.29 17.56
N GLY A 155 -16.38 34.33 18.31
CA GLY A 155 -17.73 34.92 18.35
C GLY A 155 -18.06 35.76 17.13
#